data_AF-A0AAQ3QKY8-F1
#
_entry.id   AF-A0AAQ3QKY8-F1
#
_cell.length_a   1.000
_cell.length_b   1.000
_cell.length_c   1.000
_cell.angle_alpha   90.00
_cell.angle_beta   90.00
_cell.angle_gamma   90.00
#
_symmetry.space_group_name_H-M   'P 1'
#
loop_
_entity.id
_entity.type
_entity.pdbx_description
1 polymer ?
#
loop_
_entity_poly.entity_id
_entity_poly.type
_entity_poly.pdbx_seq_one_letter_code
_entity_poly.pdbx_strand_id
1 'polypeptide(L)'
;MASKTRVMLSLALSLALLLVSVDAQLSIGYYSKTCPNAEAIVLDEMTKVIKVAPSLAGPLLRMHFHDCFVRGCDASVLLNSTNGVAAEKDARPNLSLRGYGVIDRVKARLEKACPGVVSCADILALVARDVVVLSKGRFWPVPTGRKDGLVSIANETRQLPPAAANITTLISMFAANGLSVKDLVVLSGGHTIGISHCVSFNARLYNFTGKANQADVDPTLDKYYLAKLRTICKPNDRVTFVEMDPGSFRTFDTSYYKLVAKRRGLFHSDQALLDHPLTKAYVLKHAGASEEGFFKDFGDSMISMGNVGVLTGTAAMDVRVCARFFFPVALLSFLLGSSNGHYLKFGFYKMSCPEAEAIVRKTVASYLYQDRTVAAPLLRMHFHDCFVRGCDGSVLLNSTNTNTAEKDAMPNQTLDGFYVIDAAKALLEKACPGTVSCADIVALAARDAVSLAAGRGSNLYEVLTGRRDGVVSMASEAVANLPSPNEGFASLKADFASKGLSVKDLVVLSDI
;
A
#
# COMPACT_ATOMS: atom_id res chain seq x y z
N MET A 1 -45.81 39.65 -24.83
CA MET A 1 -44.47 39.08 -24.61
C MET A 1 -44.12 38.83 -23.13
N ALA A 2 -44.57 39.65 -22.17
CA ALA A 2 -44.20 39.52 -20.75
C ALA A 2 -44.66 38.22 -20.02
N SER A 3 -45.75 37.57 -20.47
CA SER A 3 -46.28 36.35 -19.82
C SER A 3 -45.42 35.10 -20.10
N LYS A 4 -44.94 34.94 -21.34
CA LYS A 4 -44.07 33.80 -21.72
C LYS A 4 -42.71 33.85 -21.03
N THR A 5 -42.16 35.05 -20.80
CA THR A 5 -40.89 35.24 -20.09
C THR A 5 -41.01 34.85 -18.61
N ARG A 6 -42.13 35.13 -17.95
CA ARG A 6 -42.37 34.76 -16.54
C ARG A 6 -42.53 33.25 -16.34
N VAL A 7 -43.17 32.56 -17.29
CA VAL A 7 -43.32 31.09 -17.26
C VAL A 7 -41.98 30.38 -17.53
N MET A 8 -41.17 30.88 -18.47
CA MET A 8 -39.83 30.33 -18.74
C MET A 8 -38.87 30.56 -17.56
N LEU A 9 -38.96 31.72 -16.87
CA LEU A 9 -38.14 32.00 -15.68
C LEU A 9 -38.52 31.11 -14.49
N SER A 10 -39.80 30.82 -14.30
CA SER A 10 -40.29 29.96 -13.23
C SER A 10 -40.02 28.47 -13.50
N LEU A 11 -40.01 28.04 -14.77
CA LEU A 11 -39.56 26.70 -15.17
C LEU A 11 -38.03 26.52 -14.99
N ALA A 12 -37.24 27.54 -15.33
CA ALA A 12 -35.79 27.52 -15.13
C ALA A 12 -35.40 27.53 -13.64
N LEU A 13 -36.14 28.29 -12.80
CA LEU A 13 -35.91 28.34 -11.36
C LEU A 13 -36.33 27.03 -10.67
N SER A 14 -37.41 26.39 -11.12
CA SER A 14 -37.83 25.06 -10.61
C SER A 14 -36.92 23.91 -11.09
N LEU A 15 -36.33 24.02 -12.29
CA LEU A 15 -35.32 23.06 -12.77
C LEU A 15 -33.95 23.27 -12.09
N ALA A 16 -33.61 24.50 -11.69
CA ALA A 16 -32.42 24.80 -10.88
C ALA A 16 -32.58 24.34 -9.41
N LEU A 17 -33.79 24.37 -8.86
CA LEU A 17 -34.13 23.82 -7.53
C LEU A 17 -34.16 22.27 -7.48
N LEU A 18 -34.08 21.59 -8.63
CA LEU A 18 -33.94 20.12 -8.73
C LEU A 18 -32.49 19.66 -8.87
N LEU A 19 -31.52 20.58 -8.93
CA LEU A 19 -30.09 20.28 -8.80
C LEU A 19 -29.64 20.46 -7.35
N VAL A 20 -30.40 19.89 -6.41
CA VAL A 20 -29.84 19.61 -5.07
C VAL A 20 -28.86 18.47 -5.29
N SER A 21 -27.56 18.80 -5.33
CA SER A 21 -26.52 17.79 -5.24
C SER A 21 -26.70 17.09 -3.90
N VAL A 22 -27.25 15.87 -3.92
CA VAL A 22 -27.31 15.03 -2.73
C VAL A 22 -25.87 14.62 -2.46
N ASP A 23 -25.21 15.30 -1.52
CA ASP A 23 -23.97 14.80 -0.95
C ASP A 23 -24.26 13.42 -0.36
N ALA A 24 -23.73 12.38 -1.02
CA ALA A 24 -23.89 11.02 -0.54
C ALA A 24 -23.05 10.86 0.74
N GLN A 25 -23.69 11.05 1.89
CA GLN A 25 -23.07 10.89 3.19
C GLN A 25 -22.72 9.42 3.45
N LEU A 26 -21.66 9.18 4.23
CA LEU A 26 -21.26 7.82 4.61
C LEU A 26 -22.42 7.08 5.27
N SER A 27 -22.60 5.81 4.91
CA SER A 27 -23.71 5.02 5.43
C SER A 27 -23.32 3.56 5.67
N ILE A 28 -23.98 2.94 6.65
CA ILE A 28 -23.91 1.49 6.83
C ILE A 28 -24.62 0.84 5.65
N GLY A 29 -23.96 -0.13 5.02
CA GLY A 29 -24.50 -0.82 3.86
C GLY A 29 -24.54 0.01 2.58
N TYR A 30 -23.67 1.02 2.44
CA TYR A 30 -23.54 1.84 1.22
C TYR A 30 -23.45 1.00 -0.06
N TYR A 31 -22.69 -0.11 -0.01
CA TYR A 31 -22.51 -1.03 -1.14
C TYR A 31 -23.57 -2.14 -1.26
N SER A 32 -24.58 -2.18 -0.38
CA SER A 32 -25.55 -3.29 -0.32
C SER A 32 -26.29 -3.57 -1.64
N LYS A 33 -26.48 -2.55 -2.48
CA LYS A 33 -27.12 -2.69 -3.80
C LYS A 33 -26.12 -2.81 -4.96
N THR A 34 -24.98 -2.13 -4.88
CA THR A 34 -24.01 -1.98 -5.98
C THR A 34 -22.88 -3.00 -5.94
N CYS A 35 -22.49 -3.43 -4.74
CA CYS A 35 -21.56 -4.53 -4.52
C CYS A 35 -21.90 -5.28 -3.22
N PRO A 36 -22.97 -6.12 -3.22
CA PRO A 36 -23.50 -6.75 -2.01
C PRO A 36 -22.47 -7.60 -1.24
N ASN A 37 -21.48 -8.15 -1.95
CA ASN A 37 -20.42 -8.99 -1.38
C ASN A 37 -19.16 -8.22 -0.97
N ALA A 38 -19.16 -6.88 -1.02
CA ALA A 38 -17.95 -6.08 -0.77
C ALA A 38 -17.29 -6.41 0.58
N GLU A 39 -18.02 -6.28 1.68
CA GLU A 39 -17.47 -6.53 3.02
C GLU A 39 -17.07 -7.99 3.22
N ALA A 40 -17.82 -8.94 2.65
CA ALA A 40 -17.49 -10.37 2.72
C ALA A 40 -16.19 -10.69 1.97
N ILE A 41 -15.93 -10.05 0.83
CA ILE A 41 -14.68 -10.22 0.06
C ILE A 41 -13.49 -9.67 0.86
N VAL A 42 -13.63 -8.50 1.47
CA VAL A 42 -12.57 -7.91 2.31
C VAL A 42 -12.24 -8.85 3.48
N LEU A 43 -13.26 -9.30 4.21
CA LEU A 43 -13.10 -10.19 5.36
C LEU A 43 -12.47 -11.53 4.98
N ASP A 44 -12.85 -12.13 3.84
CA ASP A 44 -12.27 -13.37 3.36
C ASP A 44 -10.77 -13.21 3.03
N GLU A 45 -10.36 -12.12 2.38
CA GLU A 45 -8.93 -11.84 2.18
C GLU A 45 -8.20 -11.59 3.49
N MET A 46 -8.76 -10.81 4.41
CA MET A 46 -8.11 -10.54 5.69
C MET A 46 -7.96 -11.81 6.51
N THR A 47 -8.94 -12.70 6.48
CA THR A 47 -8.88 -14.01 7.16
C THR A 47 -7.70 -14.83 6.64
N LYS A 48 -7.50 -14.89 5.31
CA LYS A 48 -6.34 -15.59 4.72
C LYS A 48 -5.02 -14.94 5.09
N VAL A 49 -4.95 -13.60 5.01
CA VAL A 49 -3.73 -12.84 5.30
C VAL A 49 -3.32 -12.96 6.77
N ILE A 50 -4.24 -12.74 7.70
CA ILE A 50 -3.95 -12.80 9.15
C ILE A 50 -3.65 -14.23 9.60
N LYS A 51 -4.27 -15.25 8.99
CA LYS A 51 -3.92 -16.65 9.27
C LYS A 51 -2.45 -16.97 8.96
N VAL A 52 -1.91 -16.44 7.86
CA VAL A 52 -0.52 -16.70 7.43
C VAL A 52 0.47 -15.73 8.08
N ALA A 53 0.08 -14.47 8.22
CA ALA A 53 0.93 -13.39 8.72
C ALA A 53 0.20 -12.54 9.77
N PRO A 54 -0.01 -13.06 11.01
CA PRO A 54 -0.73 -12.32 12.05
C PRO A 54 -0.08 -10.98 12.41
N SER A 55 1.24 -10.85 12.19
CA SER A 55 1.99 -9.61 12.43
C SER A 55 1.63 -8.46 11.47
N LEU A 56 0.78 -8.69 10.46
CA LEU A 56 0.25 -7.64 9.58
C LEU A 56 -0.96 -6.91 10.16
N ALA A 57 -1.58 -7.41 11.24
CA ALA A 57 -2.74 -6.74 11.83
C ALA A 57 -2.42 -5.29 12.27
N GLY A 58 -1.38 -5.11 13.09
CA GLY A 58 -0.93 -3.77 13.53
C GLY A 58 -0.59 -2.83 12.36
N PRO A 59 0.26 -3.22 11.40
CA PRO A 59 0.57 -2.41 10.22
C PRO A 59 -0.64 -2.01 9.36
N LEU A 60 -1.61 -2.90 9.17
CA LEU A 60 -2.82 -2.62 8.38
C LEU A 60 -3.77 -1.67 9.12
N LEU A 61 -3.94 -1.85 10.44
CA LEU A 61 -4.67 -0.89 11.29
C LEU A 61 -3.99 0.50 11.26
N ARG A 62 -2.66 0.51 11.40
CA ARG A 62 -1.84 1.72 11.36
C ARG A 62 -1.94 2.45 10.00
N MET A 63 -2.04 1.72 8.89
CA MET A 63 -2.17 2.33 7.56
C MET A 63 -3.42 3.20 7.45
N HIS A 64 -4.56 2.75 8.01
CA HIS A 64 -5.78 3.56 8.02
C HIS A 64 -5.65 4.81 8.91
N PHE A 65 -5.02 4.69 10.09
CA PHE A 65 -4.72 5.86 10.92
C PHE A 65 -3.84 6.88 10.18
N HIS A 66 -2.80 6.39 9.49
CA HIS A 66 -1.86 7.23 8.76
C HIS A 66 -2.51 7.97 7.58
N ASP A 67 -3.47 7.35 6.91
CA ASP A 67 -4.29 7.98 5.88
C ASP A 67 -5.10 9.15 6.46
N CYS A 68 -5.89 8.86 7.50
CA CYS A 68 -6.83 9.80 8.08
C CYS A 68 -6.22 11.08 8.66
N PHE A 69 -4.97 11.03 9.14
CA PHE A 69 -4.32 12.14 9.85
C PHE A 69 -3.52 13.11 8.97
N VAL A 70 -3.41 12.85 7.66
CA VAL A 70 -2.64 13.72 6.75
C VAL A 70 -3.55 14.63 5.93
N ARG A 71 -4.41 14.06 5.08
CA ARG A 71 -5.38 14.83 4.28
C ARG A 71 -6.84 14.47 4.57
N GLY A 72 -7.07 13.43 5.36
CA GLY A 72 -8.38 12.82 5.59
C GLY A 72 -8.36 11.35 5.17
N CYS A 73 -9.42 10.61 5.51
CA CYS A 73 -9.51 9.19 5.20
C CYS A 73 -9.89 8.99 3.72
N ASP A 74 -8.97 9.29 2.81
CA ASP A 74 -9.20 9.32 1.36
C ASP A 74 -8.26 8.37 0.58
N ALA A 75 -7.51 7.49 1.24
CA ALA A 75 -6.51 6.62 0.60
C ALA A 75 -5.34 7.34 -0.09
N SER A 76 -5.11 8.64 0.19
CA SER A 76 -3.92 9.38 -0.27
C SER A 76 -2.60 8.72 0.16
N VAL A 77 -2.59 7.96 1.26
CA VAL A 77 -1.41 7.20 1.70
C VAL A 77 -1.00 6.08 0.73
N LEU A 78 -1.90 5.64 -0.16
CA LEU A 78 -1.66 4.55 -1.11
C LEU A 78 -1.01 5.03 -2.42
N LEU A 79 -1.16 6.32 -2.73
CA LEU A 79 -0.65 6.93 -3.97
C LEU A 79 0.87 6.85 -4.04
N ASN A 80 1.39 6.71 -5.27
CA ASN A 80 2.84 6.66 -5.52
C ASN A 80 3.38 8.06 -5.80
N SER A 81 4.68 8.24 -5.54
CA SER A 81 5.41 9.42 -5.99
C SER A 81 5.31 9.60 -7.50
N THR A 82 5.35 10.86 -7.93
CA THR A 82 5.28 11.26 -9.34
C THR A 82 6.47 12.17 -9.65
N ASN A 83 6.72 12.45 -10.94
CA ASN A 83 7.90 13.20 -11.37
C ASN A 83 8.04 14.54 -10.63
N GLY A 84 8.94 14.59 -9.63
CA GLY A 84 9.25 15.76 -8.83
C GLY A 84 8.47 15.93 -7.52
N VAL A 85 7.46 15.11 -7.23
CA VAL A 85 6.68 15.20 -5.99
C VAL A 85 6.68 13.86 -5.26
N ALA A 86 7.34 13.85 -4.09
CA ALA A 86 7.33 12.69 -3.21
C ALA A 86 5.95 12.53 -2.55
N ALA A 87 5.39 11.33 -2.59
CA ALA A 87 4.11 10.98 -1.97
C ALA A 87 4.27 10.67 -0.48
N GLU A 88 3.14 10.62 0.26
CA GLU A 88 3.10 10.30 1.68
C GLU A 88 3.77 8.96 2.00
N LYS A 89 3.56 7.95 1.15
CA LYS A 89 4.18 6.62 1.23
C LYS A 89 5.71 6.68 1.38
N ASP A 90 6.35 7.65 0.73
CA ASP A 90 7.81 7.78 0.69
C ASP A 90 8.36 8.69 1.81
N ALA A 91 7.48 9.26 2.62
CA ALA A 91 7.88 10.07 3.76
C ALA A 91 8.38 9.22 4.92
N ARG A 92 9.33 9.76 5.71
CA ARG A 92 9.97 9.07 6.84
C ARG A 92 9.00 8.37 7.80
N PRO A 93 7.86 8.96 8.23
CA PRO A 93 6.90 8.26 9.10
C PRO A 93 6.30 6.99 8.46
N ASN A 94 6.19 6.97 7.14
CA ASN A 94 5.49 5.95 6.36
C ASN A 94 6.41 4.87 5.79
N LEU A 95 7.74 5.05 5.80
CA LEU A 95 8.70 4.02 5.37
C LEU A 95 8.59 2.68 6.12
N SER A 96 7.96 2.69 7.30
CA SER A 96 7.69 1.50 8.11
C SER A 96 6.27 0.94 7.94
N LEU A 97 5.40 1.61 7.17
CA LEU A 97 4.10 1.05 6.80
C LEU A 97 4.34 -0.16 5.88
N ARG A 98 3.54 -1.19 6.08
CA ARG A 98 3.59 -2.42 5.27
C ARG A 98 2.19 -2.98 5.12
N GLY A 99 1.98 -3.75 4.06
CA GLY A 99 0.66 -4.28 3.72
C GLY A 99 0.02 -3.63 2.49
N TYR A 100 0.71 -2.74 1.76
CA TYR A 100 0.19 -2.14 0.52
C TYR A 100 -0.32 -3.19 -0.47
N GLY A 101 0.47 -4.24 -0.73
CA GLY A 101 0.06 -5.35 -1.59
C GLY A 101 -1.13 -6.18 -1.05
N VAL A 102 -1.46 -6.10 0.24
CA VAL A 102 -2.71 -6.68 0.78
C VAL A 102 -3.90 -5.87 0.30
N ILE A 103 -3.81 -4.54 0.35
CA ILE A 103 -4.84 -3.61 -0.12
C ILE A 103 -5.07 -3.80 -1.62
N ASP A 104 -3.99 -3.91 -2.40
CA ASP A 104 -4.09 -4.15 -3.86
C ASP A 104 -4.75 -5.49 -4.18
N ARG A 105 -4.49 -6.56 -3.40
CA ARG A 105 -5.17 -7.85 -3.57
C ARG A 105 -6.66 -7.79 -3.26
N VAL A 106 -7.04 -7.14 -2.16
CA VAL A 106 -8.45 -6.88 -1.83
C VAL A 106 -9.10 -6.10 -2.95
N LYS A 107 -8.42 -5.06 -3.44
CA LYS A 107 -8.91 -4.23 -4.52
C LYS A 107 -9.14 -5.04 -5.80
N ALA A 108 -8.17 -5.86 -6.20
CA ALA A 108 -8.30 -6.70 -7.38
C ALA A 108 -9.49 -7.67 -7.29
N ARG A 109 -9.75 -8.25 -6.12
CA ARG A 109 -10.92 -9.12 -5.91
C ARG A 109 -12.24 -8.36 -5.98
N LEU A 110 -12.29 -7.17 -5.39
CA LEU A 110 -13.46 -6.30 -5.47
C LEU A 110 -13.73 -5.85 -6.91
N GLU A 111 -12.70 -5.45 -7.65
CA GLU A 111 -12.84 -5.09 -9.06
C GLU A 111 -13.31 -6.25 -9.94
N LYS A 112 -12.93 -7.50 -9.60
CA LYS A 112 -13.45 -8.69 -10.29
C LYS A 112 -14.94 -8.92 -10.00
N ALA A 113 -15.41 -8.59 -8.81
CA ALA A 113 -16.79 -8.81 -8.38
C ALA A 113 -17.73 -7.66 -8.78
N CYS A 114 -17.27 -6.42 -8.65
CA CYS A 114 -18.03 -5.20 -8.85
C CYS A 114 -17.10 -4.07 -9.37
N PRO A 115 -16.77 -4.08 -10.67
CA PRO A 115 -15.79 -3.16 -11.26
C PRO A 115 -16.11 -1.69 -11.02
N GLY A 116 -15.15 -0.93 -10.51
CA GLY A 116 -15.24 0.51 -10.31
C GLY A 116 -16.28 0.93 -9.27
N VAL A 117 -16.62 0.07 -8.31
CA VAL A 117 -17.65 0.36 -7.30
C VAL A 117 -17.05 0.76 -5.96
N VAL A 118 -16.15 -0.06 -5.41
CA VAL A 118 -15.66 0.11 -4.02
C VAL A 118 -14.37 0.93 -4.00
N SER A 119 -14.32 2.03 -3.26
CA SER A 119 -13.11 2.88 -3.16
C SER A 119 -11.98 2.23 -2.37
N CYS A 120 -10.74 2.66 -2.61
CA CYS A 120 -9.59 2.26 -1.81
C CYS A 120 -9.65 2.83 -0.38
N ALA A 121 -10.22 4.02 -0.21
CA ALA A 121 -10.48 4.62 1.09
C ALA A 121 -11.39 3.73 1.96
N ASP A 122 -12.47 3.19 1.38
CA ASP A 122 -13.33 2.24 2.11
C ASP A 122 -12.65 0.89 2.33
N ILE A 123 -11.78 0.44 1.42
CA ILE A 123 -10.98 -0.77 1.65
C ILE A 123 -10.10 -0.58 2.88
N LEU A 124 -9.42 0.56 3.05
CA LEU A 124 -8.60 0.82 4.24
C LEU A 124 -9.43 0.75 5.53
N ALA A 125 -10.61 1.37 5.56
CA ALA A 125 -11.49 1.37 6.72
C ALA A 125 -12.02 -0.05 7.05
N LEU A 126 -12.44 -0.81 6.03
CA LEU A 126 -12.94 -2.18 6.21
C LEU A 126 -11.81 -3.14 6.64
N VAL A 127 -10.62 -3.02 6.04
CA VAL A 127 -9.43 -3.79 6.43
C VAL A 127 -9.05 -3.50 7.88
N ALA A 128 -9.05 -2.23 8.29
CA ALA A 128 -8.73 -1.85 9.67
C ALA A 128 -9.67 -2.51 10.69
N ARG A 129 -10.98 -2.56 10.39
CA ARG A 129 -11.93 -3.31 11.21
C ARG A 129 -11.62 -4.80 11.23
N ASP A 130 -11.44 -5.41 10.06
CA ASP A 130 -11.31 -6.87 9.97
C ASP A 130 -10.04 -7.37 10.66
N VAL A 131 -8.93 -6.63 10.60
CA VAL A 131 -7.71 -7.02 11.33
C VAL A 131 -7.86 -6.92 12.84
N VAL A 132 -8.67 -5.98 13.35
CA VAL A 132 -8.98 -5.90 14.78
C VAL A 132 -9.84 -7.09 15.21
N VAL A 133 -10.90 -7.41 14.45
CA VAL A 133 -11.76 -8.58 14.72
C VAL A 133 -10.97 -9.89 14.69
N LEU A 134 -10.15 -10.09 13.66
CA LEU A 134 -9.33 -11.29 13.52
C LEU A 134 -8.24 -11.39 14.59
N SER A 135 -7.87 -10.27 15.21
CA SER A 135 -6.98 -10.21 16.37
C SER A 135 -7.71 -10.28 17.71
N LYS A 136 -8.94 -10.81 17.76
CA LYS A 136 -9.79 -10.98 18.97
C LYS A 136 -10.49 -9.72 19.49
N GLY A 137 -10.40 -8.61 18.78
CA GLY A 137 -11.22 -7.43 19.07
C GLY A 137 -12.69 -7.63 18.70
N ARG A 138 -13.52 -6.65 19.04
CA ARG A 138 -14.96 -6.63 18.70
C ARG A 138 -15.19 -6.05 17.31
N PHE A 139 -16.18 -6.58 16.61
CA PHE A 139 -16.71 -5.98 15.39
C PHE A 139 -17.42 -4.65 15.69
N TRP A 140 -17.24 -3.67 14.81
CA TRP A 140 -18.08 -2.47 14.72
C TRP A 140 -18.53 -2.26 13.27
N PRO A 141 -19.73 -1.67 13.06
CA PRO A 141 -20.20 -1.36 11.72
C PRO A 141 -19.39 -0.18 11.16
N VAL A 142 -18.91 -0.29 9.91
CA VAL A 142 -18.11 0.74 9.24
C VAL A 142 -18.99 1.49 8.25
N PRO A 143 -19.27 2.79 8.46
CA PRO A 143 -19.89 3.63 7.43
C PRO A 143 -18.96 3.70 6.22
N THR A 144 -19.49 3.37 5.05
CA THR A 144 -18.77 3.37 3.77
C THR A 144 -19.38 4.39 2.81
N GLY A 145 -18.72 4.66 1.70
CA GLY A 145 -19.05 5.69 0.72
C GLY A 145 -17.94 6.72 0.49
N ARG A 146 -16.74 6.51 1.05
CA ARG A 146 -15.60 7.42 0.89
C ARG A 146 -15.16 7.44 -0.57
N LYS A 147 -14.70 8.60 -1.07
CA LYS A 147 -14.00 8.70 -2.35
C LYS A 147 -12.49 8.68 -2.15
N ASP A 148 -11.79 8.18 -3.15
CA ASP A 148 -10.33 8.17 -3.16
C ASP A 148 -9.80 9.58 -3.43
N GLY A 149 -8.76 10.01 -2.73
CA GLY A 149 -8.04 11.25 -2.95
C GLY A 149 -7.11 11.16 -4.17
N LEU A 150 -6.72 12.31 -4.69
CA LEU A 150 -5.80 12.42 -5.84
C LEU A 150 -4.45 13.05 -5.50
N VAL A 151 -4.29 13.52 -4.27
CA VAL A 151 -3.12 14.29 -3.84
C VAL A 151 -2.47 13.55 -2.69
N SER A 152 -1.15 13.35 -2.79
CA SER A 152 -0.33 12.75 -1.74
C SER A 152 1.01 13.48 -1.72
N ILE A 153 1.36 14.06 -0.58
CA ILE A 153 2.54 14.93 -0.45
C ILE A 153 3.33 14.50 0.79
N ALA A 154 4.58 14.08 0.59
CA ALA A 154 5.45 13.57 1.65
C ALA A 154 5.59 14.55 2.83
N ASN A 155 5.66 15.86 2.55
CA ASN A 155 5.83 16.87 3.58
C ASN A 155 4.61 17.04 4.49
N GLU A 156 3.41 16.66 4.03
CA GLU A 156 2.17 16.75 4.82
C GLU A 156 2.13 15.70 5.95
N THR A 157 2.95 14.65 5.87
CA THR A 157 3.09 13.62 6.93
C THR A 157 3.63 14.16 8.26
N ARG A 158 4.05 15.43 8.31
CA ARG A 158 4.35 16.15 9.57
C ARG A 158 3.12 16.30 10.48
N GLN A 159 1.92 16.10 9.92
CA GLN A 159 0.66 16.08 10.65
C GLN A 159 0.44 14.77 11.43
N LEU A 160 1.26 13.74 11.19
CA LEU A 160 1.21 12.50 11.97
C LEU A 160 1.79 12.70 13.38
N PRO A 161 1.08 12.26 14.44
CA PRO A 161 1.60 12.32 15.80
C PRO A 161 2.94 11.62 15.95
N PRO A 162 4.01 12.31 16.41
CA PRO A 162 5.31 11.66 16.61
C PRO A 162 5.32 10.81 17.89
N ALA A 163 6.07 9.71 17.88
CA ALA A 163 6.29 8.84 19.05
C ALA A 163 6.91 9.56 20.27
N ALA A 164 7.51 10.72 20.05
CA ALA A 164 8.10 11.57 21.07
C ALA A 164 7.19 12.75 21.51
N ALA A 165 5.94 12.81 21.05
CA ALA A 165 5.02 13.89 21.39
C ALA A 165 4.68 13.91 22.89
N ASN A 166 4.57 15.13 23.45
CA ASN A 166 3.98 15.32 24.77
C ASN A 166 2.44 15.39 24.68
N ILE A 167 1.78 15.39 25.84
CA ILE A 167 0.32 15.32 25.91
C ILE A 167 -0.40 16.53 25.31
N THR A 168 0.18 17.73 25.44
CA THR A 168 -0.39 18.96 24.87
C THR A 168 -0.38 18.91 23.34
N THR A 169 0.73 18.46 22.75
CA THR A 169 0.84 18.26 21.30
C THR A 169 -0.16 17.21 20.81
N LEU A 170 -0.27 16.06 21.50
CA LEU A 170 -1.21 15.00 21.14
C LEU A 170 -2.67 15.49 21.15
N ILE A 171 -3.08 16.19 22.21
CA ILE A 171 -4.44 16.76 22.31
C ILE A 171 -4.70 17.74 21.16
N SER A 172 -3.75 18.63 20.86
CA SER A 172 -3.88 19.60 19.77
C SER A 172 -4.01 18.94 18.40
N MET A 173 -3.22 17.89 18.13
CA MET A 173 -3.23 17.19 16.84
C MET A 173 -4.52 16.40 16.62
N PHE A 174 -5.04 15.75 17.66
CA PHE A 174 -6.34 15.07 17.59
C PHE A 174 -7.49 16.08 17.42
N ALA A 175 -7.46 17.19 18.17
CA ALA A 175 -8.47 18.23 18.03
C ALA A 175 -8.49 18.88 16.63
N ALA A 176 -7.31 19.02 15.98
CA ALA A 176 -7.22 19.49 14.60
C ALA A 176 -7.94 18.58 13.59
N ASN A 177 -8.11 17.30 13.94
CA ASN A 177 -8.86 16.31 13.16
C ASN A 177 -10.30 16.14 13.68
N GLY A 178 -10.79 17.04 14.53
CA GLY A 178 -12.14 16.94 15.12
C GLY A 178 -12.31 15.78 16.12
N LEU A 179 -11.21 15.21 16.61
CA LEU A 179 -11.21 14.09 17.56
C LEU A 179 -11.07 14.60 18.99
N SER A 180 -11.81 13.96 19.90
CA SER A 180 -11.85 14.32 21.31
C SER A 180 -10.64 13.78 22.09
N VAL A 181 -10.47 14.26 23.33
CA VAL A 181 -9.49 13.71 24.28
C VAL A 181 -9.76 12.23 24.57
N LYS A 182 -11.03 11.79 24.53
CA LYS A 182 -11.38 10.37 24.63
C LYS A 182 -10.82 9.60 23.44
N ASP A 183 -11.04 10.10 22.22
CA ASP A 183 -10.57 9.44 20.99
C ASP A 183 -9.05 9.31 20.97
N LEU A 184 -8.31 10.31 21.47
CA LEU A 184 -6.86 10.21 21.66
C LEU A 184 -6.46 8.98 22.48
N VAL A 185 -7.03 8.81 23.67
CA VAL A 185 -6.63 7.71 24.57
C VAL A 185 -7.10 6.36 24.04
N VAL A 186 -8.30 6.32 23.49
CA VAL A 186 -8.91 5.10 22.96
C VAL A 186 -8.18 4.61 21.71
N LEU A 187 -7.92 5.48 20.74
CA LEU A 187 -7.20 5.12 19.51
C LEU A 187 -5.73 4.78 19.78
N SER A 188 -5.11 5.37 20.81
CA SER A 188 -3.79 4.93 21.29
C SER A 188 -3.81 3.46 21.74
N GLY A 189 -4.97 2.92 22.12
CA GLY A 189 -5.17 1.50 22.40
C GLY A 189 -4.84 0.58 21.23
N GLY A 190 -4.82 1.09 19.99
CA GLY A 190 -4.34 0.34 18.82
C GLY A 190 -2.91 -0.17 18.96
N HIS A 191 -2.10 0.44 19.84
CA HIS A 191 -0.76 -0.02 20.17
C HIS A 191 -0.71 -1.36 20.91
N THR A 192 -1.86 -1.96 21.27
CA THR A 192 -1.95 -3.32 21.81
C THR A 192 -1.53 -4.39 20.78
N ILE A 193 -1.62 -4.11 19.47
CA ILE A 193 -1.16 -5.02 18.42
C ILE A 193 0.02 -4.45 17.61
N GLY A 194 1.02 -5.29 17.36
CA GLY A 194 2.13 -4.98 16.45
C GLY A 194 3.50 -4.81 17.12
N ILE A 195 4.42 -4.27 16.32
CA ILE A 195 5.82 -4.10 16.68
C ILE A 195 6.29 -2.69 16.32
N SER A 196 7.34 -2.22 16.97
CA SER A 196 8.02 -0.98 16.60
C SER A 196 9.53 -1.21 16.48
N HIS A 197 10.16 -0.49 15.55
CA HIS A 197 11.61 -0.48 15.43
C HIS A 197 12.25 0.43 16.48
N CYS A 198 13.43 0.03 16.97
CA CYS A 198 14.17 0.75 18.02
C CYS A 198 14.37 2.24 17.69
N VAL A 199 14.53 2.59 16.41
CA VAL A 199 14.68 3.99 15.96
C VAL A 199 13.56 4.91 16.41
N SER A 200 12.34 4.40 16.60
CA SER A 200 11.17 5.20 16.98
C SER A 200 11.20 5.67 18.43
N PHE A 201 11.99 5.03 19.29
CA PHE A 201 12.07 5.34 20.72
C PHE A 201 13.51 5.32 21.28
N ASN A 202 14.54 5.20 20.45
CA ASN A 202 15.93 5.14 20.89
C ASN A 202 16.34 6.38 21.71
N ALA A 203 15.86 7.56 21.32
CA ALA A 203 16.08 8.81 22.04
C ALA A 203 15.59 8.71 23.50
N ARG A 204 14.45 8.04 23.72
CA ARG A 204 13.88 7.80 25.06
C ARG A 204 14.82 6.98 25.95
N LEU A 205 15.65 6.12 25.36
CA LEU A 205 16.54 5.21 26.08
C LEU A 205 17.95 5.78 26.29
N TYR A 206 18.41 6.74 25.48
CA TYR A 206 19.83 7.15 25.45
C TYR A 206 20.10 8.64 25.23
N ASN A 207 19.11 9.44 24.82
CA ASN A 207 19.29 10.86 24.50
C ASN A 207 17.97 11.62 24.65
N PHE A 208 17.33 11.53 25.82
CA PHE A 208 15.97 12.03 26.02
C PHE A 208 15.88 13.56 25.96
N THR A 209 16.83 14.26 26.58
CA THR A 209 16.88 15.72 26.62
C THR A 209 17.88 16.32 25.61
N GLY A 210 18.69 15.49 24.96
CA GLY A 210 19.73 15.95 24.03
C GLY A 210 21.08 16.23 24.69
N LYS A 211 21.24 15.87 25.98
CA LYS A 211 22.43 16.20 26.79
C LYS A 211 23.59 15.22 26.59
N ALA A 212 23.48 14.28 25.66
CA ALA A 212 24.54 13.35 25.21
C ALA A 212 25.34 12.68 26.35
N ASN A 213 24.66 12.21 27.40
CA ASN A 213 25.28 11.48 28.50
C ASN A 213 24.49 10.22 28.86
N GLN A 214 25.14 9.26 29.54
CA GLN A 214 24.57 7.93 29.81
C GLN A 214 23.31 7.95 30.71
N ALA A 215 23.14 9.03 31.48
CA ALA A 215 21.99 9.25 32.35
C ALA A 215 20.83 9.98 31.65
N ASP A 216 20.99 10.40 30.38
CA ASP A 216 19.98 11.11 29.60
C ASP A 216 18.87 10.16 29.08
N VAL A 217 18.09 9.65 30.02
CA VAL A 217 16.97 8.73 29.80
C VAL A 217 15.65 9.39 30.14
N ASP A 218 14.56 8.92 29.56
CA ASP A 218 13.23 9.38 29.93
C ASP A 218 12.93 9.01 31.40
N PRO A 219 12.79 9.99 32.32
CA PRO A 219 12.57 9.72 33.73
C PRO A 219 11.18 9.13 34.00
N THR A 220 10.27 9.18 33.03
CA THR A 220 8.91 8.64 33.15
C THR A 220 8.83 7.15 32.84
N LEU A 221 9.90 6.53 32.34
CA LEU A 221 9.97 5.11 31.98
C LEU A 221 10.36 4.23 33.18
N ASP A 222 9.63 3.14 33.41
CA ASP A 222 9.97 2.17 34.46
C ASP A 222 11.41 1.66 34.32
N LYS A 223 12.20 1.72 35.40
CA LYS A 223 13.64 1.41 35.38
C LYS A 223 13.96 -0.01 34.94
N TYR A 224 13.10 -0.98 35.29
CA TYR A 224 13.30 -2.38 34.90
C TYR A 224 12.96 -2.61 33.43
N TYR A 225 11.90 -1.94 32.95
CA TYR A 225 11.55 -1.98 31.54
C TYR A 225 12.59 -1.26 30.67
N LEU A 226 13.10 -0.10 31.11
CA LEU A 226 14.25 0.57 30.49
C LEU A 226 15.44 -0.38 30.36
N ALA A 227 15.83 -1.05 31.45
CA ALA A 227 16.94 -2.00 31.43
C ALA A 227 16.70 -3.12 30.43
N LYS A 228 15.48 -3.69 30.39
CA LYS A 228 15.09 -4.71 29.42
C LYS A 228 15.19 -4.20 27.98
N LEU A 229 14.64 -3.01 27.68
CA LEU A 229 14.70 -2.42 26.34
C LEU A 229 16.14 -2.17 25.89
N ARG A 230 17.03 -1.72 26.78
CA ARG A 230 18.47 -1.54 26.48
C ARG A 230 19.22 -2.85 26.20
N THR A 231 18.71 -4.00 26.66
CA THR A 231 19.27 -5.30 26.26
C THR A 231 19.03 -5.60 24.78
N ILE A 232 17.91 -5.10 24.23
CA ILE A 232 17.45 -5.35 22.85
C ILE A 232 17.92 -4.23 21.92
N CYS A 233 17.56 -2.98 22.23
CA CYS A 233 17.86 -1.80 21.41
C CYS A 233 19.18 -1.16 21.83
N LYS A 234 20.21 -1.27 20.99
CA LYS A 234 21.49 -0.57 21.22
C LYS A 234 21.40 0.91 20.82
N PRO A 235 22.32 1.78 21.30
CA PRO A 235 22.40 3.15 20.81
C PRO A 235 22.49 3.18 19.27
N ASN A 236 21.71 4.04 18.62
CA ASN A 236 21.63 4.17 17.16
C ASN A 236 21.10 2.94 16.39
N ASP A 237 20.50 1.96 17.06
CA ASP A 237 19.87 0.81 16.40
C ASP A 237 18.66 1.24 15.56
N ARG A 238 18.69 0.91 14.27
CA ARG A 238 17.64 1.27 13.29
C ARG A 238 16.80 0.10 12.80
N VAL A 239 17.22 -1.14 13.06
CA VAL A 239 16.65 -2.33 12.40
C VAL A 239 15.93 -3.23 13.38
N THR A 240 16.43 -3.36 14.60
CA THR A 240 15.82 -4.24 15.61
C THR A 240 14.42 -3.78 15.94
N PHE A 241 13.50 -4.72 16.11
CA PHE A 241 12.12 -4.44 16.51
C PHE A 241 11.82 -4.99 17.90
N VAL A 242 10.82 -4.39 18.55
CA VAL A 242 10.29 -4.77 19.86
C VAL A 242 8.78 -4.86 19.77
N GLU A 243 8.19 -5.81 20.49
CA GLU A 243 6.74 -5.90 20.69
C GLU A 243 6.21 -4.62 21.35
N MET A 244 5.17 -4.02 20.79
CA MET A 244 4.57 -2.81 21.37
C MET A 244 3.82 -3.09 22.67
N ASP A 245 3.26 -4.30 22.78
CA ASP A 245 2.58 -4.84 23.95
C ASP A 245 3.19 -6.21 24.30
N PRO A 246 4.32 -6.23 25.06
CA PRO A 246 5.05 -7.46 25.32
C PRO A 246 4.17 -8.57 25.92
N GLY A 247 4.09 -9.69 25.22
CA GLY A 247 3.24 -10.83 25.60
C GLY A 247 1.79 -10.80 25.08
N SER A 248 1.31 -9.68 24.54
CA SER A 248 -0.02 -9.59 23.91
C SER A 248 -0.07 -8.93 22.52
N PHE A 249 1.08 -8.62 21.91
CA PHE A 249 1.19 -7.89 20.64
C PHE A 249 0.47 -8.47 19.39
N ARG A 250 -0.20 -9.61 19.50
CA ARG A 250 -1.02 -10.25 18.44
C ARG A 250 -2.51 -10.34 18.81
N THR A 251 -2.87 -9.93 20.02
CA THR A 251 -4.22 -9.94 20.55
C THR A 251 -4.64 -8.49 20.78
N PHE A 252 -5.82 -8.14 20.30
CA PHE A 252 -6.39 -6.82 20.49
C PHE A 252 -7.14 -6.80 21.82
N ASP A 253 -6.49 -6.30 22.87
CA ASP A 253 -7.01 -6.33 24.24
C ASP A 253 -6.63 -5.07 25.05
N THR A 254 -6.77 -5.11 26.38
CA THR A 254 -6.46 -3.97 27.27
C THR A 254 -5.06 -4.01 27.90
N SER A 255 -4.20 -4.95 27.51
CA SER A 255 -2.83 -5.11 28.04
C SER A 255 -1.99 -3.85 27.87
N TYR A 256 -2.09 -3.18 26.72
CA TYR A 256 -1.50 -1.85 26.48
C TYR A 256 -1.74 -0.87 27.64
N TYR A 257 -3.00 -0.71 28.08
CA TYR A 257 -3.32 0.23 29.17
C TYR A 257 -2.71 -0.21 30.51
N LYS A 258 -2.65 -1.51 30.78
CA LYS A 258 -1.99 -2.06 31.98
C LYS A 258 -0.49 -1.76 31.99
N LEU A 259 0.15 -1.79 30.83
CA LEU A 259 1.56 -1.42 30.68
C LEU A 259 1.76 0.08 30.85
N VAL A 260 0.98 0.93 30.17
CA VAL A 260 1.07 2.39 30.30
C VAL A 260 0.88 2.83 31.75
N ALA A 261 -0.12 2.28 32.46
CA ALA A 261 -0.38 2.56 33.87
C ALA A 261 0.81 2.20 34.79
N LYS A 262 1.61 1.19 34.41
CA LYS A 262 2.84 0.77 35.12
C LYS A 262 4.09 1.51 34.64
N ARG A 263 3.93 2.57 33.85
CA ARG A 263 5.03 3.31 33.20
C ARG A 263 5.87 2.47 32.22
N ARG A 264 5.21 1.53 31.56
CA ARG A 264 5.80 0.59 30.60
C ARG A 264 5.23 0.73 29.18
N GLY A 265 4.70 1.91 28.84
CA GLY A 265 4.43 2.26 27.43
C GLY A 265 5.74 2.29 26.64
N LEU A 266 5.73 1.92 25.36
CA LEU A 266 6.95 1.85 24.56
C LEU A 266 7.42 3.25 24.14
N PHE A 267 6.51 4.05 23.61
CA PHE A 267 6.77 5.41 23.17
C PHE A 267 6.65 6.42 24.31
N HIS A 268 7.27 7.58 24.13
CA HIS A 268 7.06 8.69 25.06
C HIS A 268 5.62 9.21 24.96
N SER A 269 5.04 9.22 23.75
CA SER A 269 3.63 9.58 23.52
C SER A 269 2.65 8.68 24.28
N ASP A 270 2.96 7.38 24.44
CA ASP A 270 2.14 6.47 25.24
C ASP A 270 2.18 6.88 26.72
N GLN A 271 3.38 7.20 27.21
CA GLN A 271 3.59 7.56 28.60
C GLN A 271 2.98 8.92 28.95
N ALA A 272 3.00 9.86 27.99
CA ALA A 272 2.43 11.18 28.10
C ALA A 272 0.91 11.16 28.37
N LEU A 273 0.21 10.06 28.03
CA LEU A 273 -1.21 9.90 28.37
C LEU A 273 -1.48 9.95 29.88
N LEU A 274 -0.47 9.73 30.74
CA LEU A 274 -0.60 9.89 32.19
C LEU A 274 -0.44 11.34 32.69
N ASP A 275 -0.02 12.27 31.83
CA ASP A 275 0.37 13.63 32.22
C ASP A 275 -0.77 14.65 32.13
N HIS A 276 -1.97 14.22 31.73
CA HIS A 276 -3.19 15.03 31.76
C HIS A 276 -4.30 14.30 32.55
N PRO A 277 -5.05 14.99 33.45
CA PRO A 277 -6.00 14.33 34.35
C PRO A 277 -7.06 13.48 33.63
N LEU A 278 -7.63 14.01 32.54
CA LEU A 278 -8.66 13.29 31.78
C LEU A 278 -8.09 12.07 31.05
N THR A 279 -6.90 12.20 30.43
CA THR A 279 -6.32 11.09 29.68
C THR A 279 -5.87 9.98 30.61
N LYS A 280 -5.28 10.35 31.76
CA LYS A 280 -4.90 9.42 32.82
C LYS A 280 -6.11 8.66 33.36
N ALA A 281 -7.23 9.33 33.59
CA ALA A 281 -8.46 8.69 34.05
C ALA A 281 -8.94 7.60 33.06
N TYR A 282 -8.89 7.89 31.75
CA TYR A 282 -9.24 6.89 30.72
C TYR A 282 -8.24 5.73 30.66
N VAL A 283 -6.93 5.99 30.76
CA VAL A 283 -5.92 4.90 30.81
C VAL A 283 -6.19 3.98 32.00
N LEU A 284 -6.43 4.53 33.19
CA LEU A 284 -6.69 3.74 34.39
C LEU A 284 -8.03 2.99 34.31
N LYS A 285 -9.06 3.60 33.73
CA LYS A 285 -10.34 2.95 33.45
C LYS A 285 -10.13 1.68 32.63
N HIS A 286 -9.46 1.75 31.49
CA HIS A 286 -9.26 0.59 30.62
C HIS A 286 -8.22 -0.41 31.14
N ALA A 287 -7.24 0.05 31.95
CA ALA A 287 -6.30 -0.85 32.62
C ALA A 287 -6.97 -1.77 33.66
N GLY A 288 -8.05 -1.29 34.30
CA GLY A 288 -8.76 -2.01 35.37
C GLY A 288 -10.13 -2.60 34.98
N ALA A 289 -10.63 -2.35 33.76
CA ALA A 289 -11.94 -2.79 33.31
C ALA A 289 -11.90 -4.09 32.48
N SER A 290 -13.08 -4.68 32.26
CA SER A 290 -13.28 -5.68 31.21
C SER A 290 -13.07 -5.06 29.82
N GLU A 291 -12.74 -5.90 28.84
CA GLU A 291 -12.45 -5.48 27.48
C GLU A 291 -13.68 -4.90 26.76
N GLU A 292 -14.89 -5.24 27.18
CA GLU A 292 -16.14 -4.83 26.52
C GLU A 292 -16.28 -3.31 26.39
N GLY A 293 -15.99 -2.58 27.47
CA GLY A 293 -16.03 -1.12 27.46
C GLY A 293 -14.97 -0.50 26.55
N PHE A 294 -13.78 -1.08 26.51
CA PHE A 294 -12.71 -0.66 25.59
C PHE A 294 -13.11 -0.91 24.13
N PHE A 295 -13.60 -2.10 23.81
CA PHE A 295 -13.96 -2.46 22.44
C PHE A 295 -15.09 -1.59 21.89
N LYS A 296 -16.10 -1.27 22.70
CA LYS A 296 -17.15 -0.33 22.30
C LYS A 296 -16.56 1.05 22.02
N ASP A 297 -15.81 1.60 22.98
CA ASP A 297 -15.21 2.92 22.84
C ASP A 297 -14.28 2.97 21.61
N PHE A 298 -13.51 1.90 21.35
CA PHE A 298 -12.61 1.79 20.20
C PHE A 298 -13.37 1.80 18.88
N GLY A 299 -14.46 1.02 18.75
CA GLY A 299 -15.30 1.06 17.56
C GLY A 299 -15.89 2.45 17.30
N ASP A 300 -16.41 3.11 18.34
CA ASP A 300 -16.94 4.48 18.23
C ASP A 300 -15.85 5.47 17.78
N SER A 301 -14.65 5.40 18.36
CA SER A 301 -13.52 6.27 17.99
C SER A 301 -12.96 5.96 16.60
N MET A 302 -12.97 4.71 16.15
CA MET A 302 -12.59 4.34 14.77
C MET A 302 -13.60 4.88 13.75
N ILE A 303 -14.89 4.92 14.09
CA ILE A 303 -15.91 5.58 13.25
C ILE A 303 -15.65 7.09 13.19
N SER A 304 -15.40 7.74 14.33
CA SER A 304 -15.07 9.17 14.38
C SER A 304 -13.83 9.50 13.55
N MET A 305 -12.74 8.74 13.72
CA MET A 305 -11.53 8.88 12.92
C MET A 305 -11.80 8.63 11.44
N GLY A 306 -12.54 7.56 11.11
CA GLY A 306 -12.91 7.22 9.74
C GLY A 306 -13.74 8.28 9.01
N ASN A 307 -14.29 9.27 9.72
CA ASN A 307 -15.08 10.37 9.15
C ASN A 307 -14.25 11.65 8.93
N VAL A 308 -12.96 11.65 9.29
CA VAL A 308 -12.08 12.81 9.13
C VAL A 308 -11.80 13.09 7.66
N GLY A 309 -12.05 14.32 7.23
CA GLY A 309 -11.67 14.82 5.90
C GLY A 309 -12.22 14.01 4.72
N VAL A 310 -13.33 13.29 4.92
CA VAL A 310 -13.86 12.37 3.90
C VAL A 310 -14.39 13.11 2.69
N LEU A 311 -14.06 12.60 1.51
CA LEU A 311 -14.59 13.10 0.24
C LEU A 311 -15.92 12.39 -0.08
N THR A 312 -17.01 13.16 -0.22
CA THR A 312 -18.35 12.70 -0.63
C THR A 312 -18.83 13.44 -1.90
N GLY A 313 -19.87 12.93 -2.58
CA GLY A 313 -20.47 13.61 -3.74
C GLY A 313 -19.99 13.15 -5.13
N THR A 314 -20.22 14.00 -6.17
CA THR A 314 -20.19 13.65 -7.61
C THR A 314 -18.83 13.79 -8.32
N ALA A 315 -17.73 14.00 -7.60
CA ALA A 315 -16.40 13.97 -8.20
C ALA A 315 -16.06 12.51 -8.60
N ALA A 316 -16.38 12.15 -9.84
CA ALA A 316 -16.04 10.87 -10.42
C ALA A 316 -14.52 10.78 -10.60
N MET A 317 -13.90 9.91 -9.83
CA MET A 317 -12.50 9.53 -9.98
C MET A 317 -12.45 8.08 -10.42
N ASP A 318 -11.39 7.70 -11.13
CA ASP A 318 -11.12 6.28 -11.36
C ASP A 318 -11.14 5.59 -9.98
N VAL A 319 -11.74 4.43 -9.84
CA VAL A 319 -11.78 3.65 -8.59
C VAL A 319 -11.21 2.26 -8.84
N ARG A 320 -10.45 2.00 -9.90
CA ARG A 320 -10.04 0.64 -10.29
C ARG A 320 -8.72 0.15 -9.65
N VAL A 321 -7.85 1.05 -9.19
CA VAL A 321 -6.51 0.71 -8.64
C VAL A 321 -6.15 1.65 -7.50
N CYS A 322 -5.56 1.14 -6.42
CA CYS A 322 -5.20 1.94 -5.25
C CYS A 322 -3.81 2.59 -5.36
N ALA A 323 -2.82 1.88 -5.90
CA ALA A 323 -1.51 2.46 -6.19
C ALA A 323 -1.52 3.15 -7.57
N ARG A 324 -1.56 4.49 -7.60
CA ARG A 324 -1.59 5.28 -8.85
C ARG A 324 -0.43 6.23 -8.98
N PHE A 325 -0.09 6.54 -10.23
CA PHE A 325 0.70 7.71 -10.62
C PHE A 325 -0.27 8.84 -10.97
N PHE A 326 -0.15 10.00 -10.32
CA PHE A 326 -0.88 11.19 -10.72
C PHE A 326 -0.04 12.01 -11.71
N PHE A 327 -0.49 12.13 -12.96
CA PHE A 327 -0.06 13.24 -13.79
C PHE A 327 -0.96 14.43 -13.45
N PRO A 328 -0.41 15.59 -13.04
CA PRO A 328 -1.22 16.80 -12.98
C PRO A 328 -1.65 17.11 -14.41
N VAL A 329 -2.92 16.87 -14.73
CA VAL A 329 -3.52 17.32 -15.98
C VAL A 329 -3.59 18.83 -15.88
N ALA A 330 -2.54 19.51 -16.32
CA ALA A 330 -2.62 20.90 -16.68
C ALA A 330 -3.65 21.03 -17.81
N LEU A 331 -4.57 21.96 -17.60
CA LEU A 331 -5.57 22.42 -18.55
C LEU A 331 -4.93 22.66 -19.93
N LEU A 332 -5.11 21.74 -20.88
CA LEU A 332 -4.86 21.97 -22.30
C LEU A 332 -5.84 21.12 -23.10
N SER A 333 -7.08 21.62 -23.17
CA SER A 333 -7.99 21.23 -24.23
C SER A 333 -7.48 21.75 -25.56
N PHE A 334 -7.59 20.90 -26.58
CA PHE A 334 -7.49 21.20 -28.01
C PHE A 334 -6.08 21.47 -28.56
N LEU A 335 -5.44 20.41 -29.07
CA LEU A 335 -5.34 20.14 -30.52
C LEU A 335 -4.35 18.98 -30.77
N LEU A 336 -4.82 18.01 -31.58
CA LEU A 336 -4.05 16.98 -32.30
C LEU A 336 -3.67 15.69 -31.54
N GLY A 337 -4.27 14.58 -31.98
CA GLY A 337 -3.67 13.24 -31.92
C GLY A 337 -4.13 12.35 -30.77
N SER A 338 -5.23 11.61 -30.97
CA SER A 338 -5.61 10.48 -30.11
C SER A 338 -4.46 9.48 -29.98
N SER A 339 -3.86 9.39 -28.79
CA SER A 339 -3.12 8.21 -28.35
C SER A 339 -3.78 7.72 -27.06
N ASN A 340 -4.59 6.66 -27.18
CA ASN A 340 -5.12 5.95 -26.03
C ASN A 340 -3.96 5.21 -25.33
N GLY A 341 -3.34 5.87 -24.35
CA GLY A 341 -2.47 5.22 -23.38
C GLY A 341 -3.29 4.29 -22.49
N HIS A 342 -3.33 3.00 -22.82
CA HIS A 342 -3.96 2.00 -21.96
C HIS A 342 -3.05 1.71 -20.77
N TYR A 343 -3.55 1.92 -19.54
CA TYR A 343 -2.86 1.53 -18.30
C TYR A 343 -2.89 0.00 -18.12
N LEU A 344 -1.84 -0.57 -17.50
CA LEU A 344 -1.79 -2.00 -17.15
C LEU A 344 -2.92 -2.34 -16.16
N LYS A 345 -3.57 -3.49 -16.34
CA LYS A 345 -4.67 -3.95 -15.46
C LYS A 345 -4.72 -5.48 -15.36
N PHE A 346 -5.34 -6.00 -14.31
CA PHE A 346 -5.64 -7.43 -14.22
C PHE A 346 -6.66 -7.84 -15.28
N GLY A 347 -6.45 -9.02 -15.88
CA GLY A 347 -7.34 -9.56 -16.90
C GLY A 347 -7.46 -8.65 -18.13
N PHE A 348 -6.38 -7.95 -18.51
CA PHE A 348 -6.36 -7.10 -19.71
C PHE A 348 -6.85 -7.85 -20.95
N TYR A 349 -6.44 -9.11 -21.10
CA TYR A 349 -6.81 -9.99 -22.20
C TYR A 349 -8.12 -10.77 -22.00
N LYS A 350 -8.83 -10.63 -20.88
CA LYS A 350 -9.99 -11.49 -20.54
C LYS A 350 -11.08 -11.49 -21.61
N MET A 351 -11.24 -10.40 -22.36
CA MET A 351 -12.23 -10.29 -23.44
C MET A 351 -11.63 -10.54 -24.83
N SER A 352 -10.39 -10.11 -25.07
CA SER A 352 -9.76 -10.17 -26.39
C SER A 352 -8.98 -11.46 -26.64
N CYS A 353 -8.42 -12.06 -25.59
CA CYS A 353 -7.79 -13.37 -25.61
C CYS A 353 -7.93 -14.06 -24.25
N PRO A 354 -9.10 -14.65 -23.93
CA PRO A 354 -9.40 -15.21 -22.61
C PRO A 354 -8.40 -16.29 -22.15
N GLU A 355 -7.83 -17.04 -23.10
CA GLU A 355 -6.87 -18.12 -22.85
C GLU A 355 -5.42 -17.63 -22.71
N ALA A 356 -5.15 -16.32 -22.79
CA ALA A 356 -3.79 -15.79 -22.86
C ALA A 356 -2.88 -16.27 -21.71
N GLU A 357 -3.30 -16.03 -20.46
CA GLU A 357 -2.52 -16.43 -19.29
C GLU A 357 -2.40 -17.95 -19.14
N ALA A 358 -3.44 -18.70 -19.53
CA ALA A 358 -3.44 -20.15 -19.48
C ALA A 358 -2.46 -20.76 -20.49
N ILE A 359 -2.40 -20.21 -21.71
CA ILE A 359 -1.46 -20.61 -22.76
C ILE A 359 -0.02 -20.35 -22.32
N VAL A 360 0.28 -19.15 -21.80
CA VAL A 360 1.64 -18.84 -21.30
C VAL A 360 2.03 -19.79 -20.17
N ARG A 361 1.16 -19.95 -19.15
CA ARG A 361 1.43 -20.83 -18.01
C ARG A 361 1.66 -22.28 -18.43
N LYS A 362 0.82 -22.81 -19.33
CA LYS A 362 0.96 -24.19 -19.83
C LYS A 362 2.25 -24.38 -20.63
N THR A 363 2.62 -23.38 -21.43
CA THR A 363 3.87 -23.41 -22.19
C THR A 363 5.07 -23.46 -21.25
N VAL A 364 5.16 -22.53 -20.30
CA VAL A 364 6.23 -22.50 -19.29
C VAL A 364 6.28 -23.80 -18.48
N ALA A 365 5.13 -24.33 -18.07
CA ALA A 365 5.06 -25.61 -17.37
C ALA A 365 5.63 -26.78 -18.19
N SER A 366 5.38 -26.82 -19.51
CA SER A 366 5.88 -27.88 -20.38
C SER A 366 7.41 -27.86 -20.52
N TYR A 367 8.01 -26.67 -20.59
CA TYR A 367 9.45 -26.52 -20.64
C TYR A 367 10.10 -26.78 -19.27
N LEU A 368 9.52 -26.31 -18.18
CA LEU A 368 10.00 -26.60 -16.82
C LEU A 368 9.93 -28.09 -16.45
N TYR A 369 8.97 -28.82 -17.03
CA TYR A 369 8.87 -30.25 -16.84
C TYR A 369 10.06 -30.99 -17.49
N GLN A 370 10.54 -30.51 -18.64
CA GLN A 370 11.68 -31.08 -19.36
C GLN A 370 13.02 -30.63 -18.76
N ASP A 371 13.12 -29.35 -18.41
CA ASP A 371 14.31 -28.74 -17.85
C ASP A 371 13.93 -27.70 -16.78
N ARG A 372 14.25 -28.02 -15.52
CA ARG A 372 13.96 -27.12 -14.39
C ARG A 372 14.84 -25.87 -14.38
N THR A 373 15.97 -25.87 -15.09
CA THR A 373 16.88 -24.71 -15.10
C THR A 373 16.30 -23.52 -15.85
N VAL A 374 15.28 -23.73 -16.70
CA VAL A 374 14.59 -22.70 -17.50
C VAL A 374 13.91 -21.62 -16.65
N ALA A 375 13.66 -21.87 -15.36
CA ALA A 375 13.01 -20.88 -14.49
C ALA A 375 13.86 -19.62 -14.30
N ALA A 376 15.16 -19.78 -14.07
CA ALA A 376 16.06 -18.66 -13.78
C ALA A 376 16.29 -17.76 -15.02
N PRO A 377 16.56 -18.29 -16.22
CA PRO A 377 16.66 -17.48 -17.43
C PRO A 377 15.41 -16.67 -17.76
N LEU A 378 14.20 -17.22 -17.56
CA LEU A 378 12.96 -16.47 -17.79
C LEU A 378 12.75 -15.31 -16.80
N LEU A 379 13.09 -15.54 -15.53
CA LEU A 379 13.05 -14.49 -14.51
C LEU A 379 14.09 -13.40 -14.82
N ARG A 380 15.31 -13.81 -15.16
CA ARG A 380 16.41 -12.91 -15.50
C ARG A 380 16.12 -12.10 -16.75
N MET A 381 15.56 -12.71 -17.80
CA MET A 381 15.15 -11.99 -19.00
C MET A 381 14.15 -10.87 -18.68
N HIS A 382 13.16 -11.14 -17.82
CA HIS A 382 12.21 -10.11 -17.40
C HIS A 382 12.88 -8.98 -16.61
N PHE A 383 13.83 -9.31 -15.71
CA PHE A 383 14.62 -8.29 -15.01
C PHE A 383 15.40 -7.41 -15.99
N HIS A 384 16.10 -8.03 -16.95
CA HIS A 384 16.92 -7.34 -17.91
C HIS A 384 16.10 -6.41 -18.82
N ASP A 385 14.95 -6.87 -19.33
CA ASP A 385 14.01 -6.06 -20.11
C ASP A 385 13.55 -4.81 -19.31
N CYS A 386 13.11 -5.03 -18.08
CA CYS A 386 12.59 -3.96 -17.23
C CYS A 386 13.64 -2.91 -16.84
N PHE A 387 14.91 -3.31 -16.68
CA PHE A 387 15.96 -2.41 -16.19
C PHE A 387 16.50 -1.47 -17.26
N VAL A 388 16.32 -1.75 -18.56
CA VAL A 388 16.83 -0.90 -19.64
C VAL A 388 15.86 0.24 -19.94
N ARG A 389 14.79 -0.03 -20.70
CA ARG A 389 13.77 0.99 -21.11
C ARG A 389 12.42 0.84 -20.41
N GLY A 390 12.33 -0.07 -19.45
CA GLY A 390 11.06 -0.49 -18.86
C GLY A 390 10.56 -1.78 -19.51
N CYS A 391 9.63 -2.45 -18.85
CA CYS A 391 9.19 -3.80 -19.24
C CYS A 391 8.34 -3.77 -20.53
N ASP A 392 8.95 -3.56 -21.69
CA ASP A 392 8.29 -3.40 -22.98
C ASP A 392 8.68 -4.50 -23.98
N GLY A 393 9.44 -5.52 -23.56
CA GLY A 393 9.86 -6.62 -24.43
C GLY A 393 10.95 -6.24 -25.44
N SER A 394 11.59 -5.08 -25.30
CA SER A 394 12.72 -4.66 -26.14
C SER A 394 13.91 -5.64 -26.09
N VAL A 395 14.01 -6.47 -25.04
CA VAL A 395 15.01 -7.55 -24.93
C VAL A 395 14.86 -8.63 -26.00
N LEU A 396 13.68 -8.73 -26.60
CA LEU A 396 13.36 -9.73 -27.60
C LEU A 396 13.70 -9.29 -29.03
N LEU A 397 14.08 -8.03 -29.24
CA LEU A 397 14.40 -7.52 -30.57
C LEU A 397 15.78 -8.03 -31.05
N ASN A 398 15.89 -8.31 -32.34
CA ASN A 398 17.14 -8.75 -32.97
C ASN A 398 17.92 -7.53 -33.50
N SER A 399 19.25 -7.64 -33.53
CA SER A 399 20.10 -6.64 -34.18
C SER A 399 19.77 -6.48 -35.66
N THR A 400 20.00 -5.28 -36.18
CA THR A 400 19.91 -4.93 -37.60
C THR A 400 21.28 -4.54 -38.12
N ASN A 401 21.40 -4.33 -39.44
CA ASN A 401 22.66 -3.89 -40.07
C ASN A 401 23.17 -2.53 -39.54
N THR A 402 22.31 -1.71 -38.94
CA THR A 402 22.63 -0.36 -38.48
C THR A 402 22.57 -0.19 -36.96
N ASN A 403 22.14 -1.23 -36.22
CA ASN A 403 21.95 -1.15 -34.79
C ASN A 403 22.16 -2.52 -34.12
N THR A 404 22.99 -2.56 -33.08
CA THR A 404 23.08 -3.72 -32.19
C THR A 404 21.99 -3.62 -31.12
N ALA A 405 21.09 -4.61 -31.09
CA ALA A 405 20.01 -4.68 -30.12
C ALA A 405 20.53 -5.02 -28.71
N GLU A 406 19.72 -4.74 -27.69
CA GLU A 406 20.06 -5.07 -26.31
C GLU A 406 20.26 -6.57 -26.10
N LYS A 407 19.54 -7.42 -26.86
CA LYS A 407 19.68 -8.88 -26.82
C LYS A 407 21.13 -9.34 -27.01
N ASP A 408 21.87 -8.64 -27.89
CA ASP A 408 23.24 -8.97 -28.26
C ASP A 408 24.28 -8.18 -27.44
N ALA A 409 23.84 -7.36 -26.47
CA ALA A 409 24.72 -6.58 -25.61
C ALA A 409 25.49 -7.48 -24.62
N MET A 410 26.69 -7.05 -24.21
CA MET A 410 27.55 -7.81 -23.29
C MET A 410 26.82 -8.32 -22.02
N PRO A 411 26.03 -7.50 -21.29
CA PRO A 411 25.30 -7.98 -20.11
C PRO A 411 24.25 -9.07 -20.40
N ASN A 412 23.78 -9.14 -21.66
CA ASN A 412 22.69 -9.99 -22.11
C ASN A 412 23.15 -11.25 -22.85
N GLN A 413 24.45 -11.40 -23.13
CA GLN A 413 25.00 -12.58 -23.84
C GLN A 413 24.75 -13.92 -23.15
N THR A 414 24.39 -13.89 -21.86
CA THR A 414 24.08 -15.07 -21.05
C THR A 414 22.59 -15.20 -20.75
N LEU A 415 21.74 -14.36 -21.34
CA LEU A 415 20.29 -14.57 -21.30
C LEU A 415 19.91 -15.79 -22.14
N ASP A 416 18.94 -16.55 -21.64
CA ASP A 416 18.39 -17.74 -22.29
C ASP A 416 16.86 -17.79 -22.04
N GLY A 417 16.16 -18.75 -22.62
CA GLY A 417 14.70 -18.92 -22.49
C GLY A 417 13.89 -18.19 -23.56
N PHE A 418 14.53 -17.55 -24.55
CA PHE A 418 13.86 -16.87 -25.66
C PHE A 418 12.93 -17.81 -26.43
N TYR A 419 13.35 -19.07 -26.61
CA TYR A 419 12.55 -20.10 -27.27
C TYR A 419 11.22 -20.42 -26.56
N VAL A 420 11.14 -20.22 -25.23
CA VAL A 420 9.89 -20.40 -24.48
C VAL A 420 8.92 -19.26 -24.77
N ILE A 421 9.44 -18.03 -24.84
CA ILE A 421 8.66 -16.83 -25.21
C ILE A 421 8.15 -16.98 -26.64
N ASP A 422 9.00 -17.41 -27.57
CA ASP A 422 8.62 -17.67 -28.96
C ASP A 422 7.56 -18.77 -29.09
N ALA A 423 7.70 -19.87 -28.33
CA ALA A 423 6.71 -20.94 -28.30
C ALA A 423 5.36 -20.47 -27.76
N ALA A 424 5.36 -19.69 -26.68
CA ALA A 424 4.15 -19.12 -26.10
C ALA A 424 3.51 -18.13 -27.07
N LYS A 425 4.30 -17.26 -27.71
CA LYS A 425 3.84 -16.32 -28.73
C LYS A 425 3.23 -17.04 -29.92
N ALA A 426 3.85 -18.10 -30.43
CA ALA A 426 3.32 -18.87 -31.54
C ALA A 426 1.97 -19.54 -31.22
N LEU A 427 1.77 -20.01 -29.99
CA LEU A 427 0.49 -20.55 -29.55
C LEU A 427 -0.57 -19.45 -29.37
N LEU A 428 -0.18 -18.30 -28.83
CA LEU A 428 -1.06 -17.14 -28.68
C LEU A 428 -1.49 -16.56 -30.03
N GLU A 429 -0.59 -16.47 -31.01
CA GLU A 429 -0.93 -16.00 -32.36
C GLU A 429 -1.89 -16.94 -33.09
N LYS A 430 -1.87 -18.24 -32.78
CA LYS A 430 -2.88 -19.18 -33.29
C LYS A 430 -4.24 -19.01 -32.60
N ALA A 431 -4.25 -18.68 -31.31
CA ALA A 431 -5.48 -18.56 -30.52
C ALA A 431 -6.16 -17.20 -30.67
N CYS A 432 -5.37 -16.12 -30.72
CA CYS A 432 -5.80 -14.73 -30.74
C CYS A 432 -4.76 -13.86 -31.48
N PRO A 433 -4.76 -13.89 -32.83
CA PRO A 433 -3.77 -13.20 -33.65
C PRO A 433 -3.61 -11.72 -33.30
N GLY A 434 -2.37 -11.24 -33.22
CA GLY A 434 -2.00 -9.85 -33.00
C GLY A 434 -2.48 -9.23 -31.68
N THR A 435 -2.94 -10.04 -30.72
CA THR A 435 -3.63 -9.55 -29.53
C THR A 435 -2.72 -9.40 -28.31
N VAL A 436 -1.90 -10.41 -28.03
CA VAL A 436 -1.06 -10.45 -26.81
C VAL A 436 0.35 -9.98 -27.11
N SER A 437 0.84 -8.99 -26.37
CA SER A 437 2.18 -8.43 -26.57
C SER A 437 3.25 -9.39 -26.07
N CYS A 438 4.41 -9.40 -26.72
CA CYS A 438 5.58 -10.12 -26.26
C CYS A 438 6.05 -9.61 -24.89
N ALA A 439 5.91 -8.31 -24.62
CA ALA A 439 6.19 -7.70 -23.33
C ALA A 439 5.40 -8.36 -22.17
N ASP A 440 4.10 -8.61 -22.37
CA ASP A 440 3.29 -9.30 -21.35
C ASP A 440 3.58 -10.80 -21.29
N ILE A 441 3.97 -11.44 -22.40
CA ILE A 441 4.40 -12.84 -22.39
C ILE A 441 5.65 -13.00 -21.51
N VAL A 442 6.63 -12.11 -21.61
CA VAL A 442 7.84 -12.13 -20.75
C VAL A 442 7.47 -11.98 -19.27
N ALA A 443 6.62 -11.01 -18.93
CA ALA A 443 6.20 -10.79 -17.54
C ALA A 443 5.41 -11.97 -16.96
N LEU A 444 4.47 -12.53 -17.73
CA LEU A 444 3.69 -13.71 -17.33
C LEU A 444 4.57 -14.96 -17.23
N ALA A 445 5.50 -15.14 -18.17
CA ALA A 445 6.40 -16.27 -18.18
C ALA A 445 7.34 -16.27 -16.97
N ALA A 446 7.88 -15.10 -16.57
CA ALA A 446 8.65 -14.96 -15.34
C ALA A 446 7.84 -15.32 -14.09
N ARG A 447 6.59 -14.81 -13.97
CA ARG A 447 5.69 -15.19 -12.87
C ARG A 447 5.45 -16.68 -12.80
N ASP A 448 5.09 -17.28 -13.93
CA ASP A 448 4.76 -18.70 -13.99
C ASP A 448 5.99 -19.57 -13.74
N ALA A 449 7.16 -19.15 -14.24
CA ALA A 449 8.43 -19.82 -13.98
C ALA A 449 8.74 -19.92 -12.49
N VAL A 450 8.69 -18.79 -11.77
CA VAL A 450 8.93 -18.74 -10.32
C VAL A 450 7.87 -19.50 -9.55
N SER A 451 6.59 -19.36 -9.93
CA SER A 451 5.47 -20.04 -9.26
C SER A 451 5.55 -21.56 -9.36
N LEU A 452 5.87 -22.07 -10.55
CA LEU A 452 5.98 -23.48 -10.83
C LEU A 452 7.26 -24.09 -10.23
N ALA A 453 8.40 -23.39 -10.32
CA ALA A 453 9.65 -23.82 -9.71
C ALA A 453 9.56 -23.94 -8.17
N ALA A 454 8.77 -23.07 -7.53
CA ALA A 454 8.48 -23.13 -6.10
C ALA A 454 7.53 -24.29 -5.69
N GLY A 455 7.11 -25.14 -6.63
CA GLY A 455 6.24 -26.30 -6.37
C GLY A 455 4.80 -25.92 -5.97
N ARG A 456 4.34 -24.71 -6.31
CA ARG A 456 2.99 -24.25 -5.96
C ARG A 456 2.03 -24.44 -7.13
N GLY A 457 0.84 -24.98 -6.85
CA GLY A 457 -0.24 -25.15 -7.84
C GLY A 457 -0.89 -23.83 -8.31
N SER A 458 -0.65 -22.73 -7.61
CA SER A 458 -1.19 -21.39 -7.91
C SER A 458 -0.08 -20.36 -8.15
N ASN A 459 -0.43 -19.23 -8.77
CA ASN A 459 0.47 -18.09 -8.93
C ASN A 459 0.98 -17.59 -7.57
N LEU A 460 2.28 -17.31 -7.46
CA LEU A 460 2.89 -16.70 -6.27
C LEU A 460 2.53 -15.22 -6.12
N TYR A 461 2.39 -14.53 -7.24
CA TYR A 461 2.01 -13.13 -7.36
C TYR A 461 1.24 -12.93 -8.67
N GLU A 462 0.42 -11.89 -8.75
CA GLU A 462 -0.32 -11.57 -9.96
C GLU A 462 0.44 -10.55 -10.82
N VAL A 463 0.25 -10.61 -12.14
CA VAL A 463 0.89 -9.70 -13.11
C VAL A 463 -0.18 -8.85 -13.77
N LEU A 464 -0.05 -7.52 -13.68
CA LEU A 464 -0.86 -6.60 -14.46
C LEU A 464 -0.42 -6.69 -15.93
N THR A 465 -1.37 -6.84 -16.85
CA THR A 465 -1.13 -6.96 -18.30
C THR A 465 -1.68 -5.76 -19.05
N GLY A 466 -1.32 -5.61 -20.31
CA GLY A 466 -1.54 -4.43 -21.17
C GLY A 466 -0.27 -3.74 -21.63
N ARG A 467 0.92 -4.35 -21.47
CA ARG A 467 2.17 -3.82 -21.99
C ARG A 467 2.12 -3.79 -23.51
N ARG A 468 2.82 -2.84 -24.13
CA ARG A 468 2.99 -2.78 -25.57
C ARG A 468 4.43 -3.15 -25.90
N ASP A 469 4.61 -3.77 -27.06
CA ASP A 469 5.92 -4.17 -27.54
C ASP A 469 6.73 -2.92 -27.91
N GLY A 470 7.89 -2.77 -27.29
CA GLY A 470 8.89 -1.76 -27.62
C GLY A 470 9.38 -1.96 -29.05
N VAL A 471 9.72 -0.86 -29.70
CA VAL A 471 10.26 -0.85 -31.08
C VAL A 471 11.72 -0.38 -31.14
N VAL A 472 12.30 -0.06 -29.98
CA VAL A 472 13.67 0.41 -29.87
C VAL A 472 14.42 -0.46 -28.87
N SER A 473 15.59 -0.93 -29.28
CA SER A 473 16.46 -1.79 -28.48
C SER A 473 17.90 -1.46 -28.85
N MET A 474 18.72 -1.07 -27.88
CA MET A 474 20.09 -0.62 -28.13
C MET A 474 21.07 -1.24 -27.13
N ALA A 475 22.14 -1.84 -27.63
CA ALA A 475 23.15 -2.46 -26.80
C ALA A 475 23.83 -1.48 -25.83
N SER A 476 23.99 -0.21 -26.25
CA SER A 476 24.54 0.84 -25.39
C SER A 476 23.67 1.15 -24.17
N GLU A 477 22.34 1.04 -24.30
CA GLU A 477 21.42 1.26 -23.18
C GLU A 477 21.46 0.10 -22.20
N ALA A 478 21.60 -1.14 -22.68
CA ALA A 478 21.79 -2.31 -21.82
C ALA A 478 23.07 -2.19 -20.98
N VAL A 479 24.19 -1.82 -21.62
CA VAL A 479 25.47 -1.60 -20.92
C VAL A 479 25.38 -0.46 -19.90
N ALA A 480 24.60 0.59 -20.20
CA ALA A 480 24.50 1.76 -19.32
C ALA A 480 23.52 1.58 -18.15
N ASN A 481 22.51 0.72 -18.28
CA ASN A 481 21.42 0.63 -17.30
C ASN A 481 21.40 -0.68 -16.50
N LEU A 482 22.04 -1.75 -16.99
CA LEU A 482 22.08 -3.01 -16.26
C LEU A 482 23.19 -2.99 -15.21
N PRO A 483 22.88 -3.31 -13.95
CA PRO A 483 23.88 -3.36 -12.90
C PRO A 483 25.01 -4.35 -13.23
N SER A 484 26.24 -3.97 -12.92
CA SER A 484 27.40 -4.85 -13.10
C SER A 484 27.51 -5.86 -11.94
N PRO A 485 27.94 -7.12 -12.20
CA PRO A 485 28.16 -8.09 -11.12
C PRO A 485 29.20 -7.66 -10.07
N ASN A 486 30.07 -6.71 -10.41
CA ASN A 486 31.10 -6.17 -9.52
C ASN A 486 30.73 -4.81 -8.91
N GLU A 487 29.48 -4.39 -9.04
CA GLU A 487 29.01 -3.09 -8.61
C GLU A 487 28.88 -2.98 -7.09
N GLY A 488 29.38 -1.88 -6.53
CA GLY A 488 29.30 -1.63 -5.09
C GLY A 488 27.88 -1.29 -4.65
N PHE A 489 27.55 -1.60 -3.39
CA PHE A 489 26.21 -1.35 -2.83
C PHE A 489 25.68 0.09 -3.01
N ALA A 490 26.57 1.09 -2.96
CA ALA A 490 26.17 2.48 -3.15
C ALA A 490 25.66 2.76 -4.57
N SER A 491 26.31 2.20 -5.59
CA SER A 491 25.90 2.31 -6.99
C SER A 491 24.64 1.50 -7.26
N LEU A 492 24.61 0.24 -6.80
CA LEU A 492 23.42 -0.62 -6.88
C LEU A 492 22.18 0.05 -6.28
N LYS A 493 22.33 0.72 -5.13
CA LYS A 493 21.25 1.48 -4.52
C LYS A 493 20.78 2.65 -5.39
N ALA A 494 21.70 3.34 -6.06
CA ALA A 494 21.37 4.44 -6.98
C ALA A 494 20.65 3.93 -8.23
N ASP A 495 21.11 2.81 -8.80
CA ASP A 495 20.51 2.22 -10.01
C ASP A 495 19.10 1.74 -9.73
N PHE A 496 18.88 1.01 -8.63
CA PHE A 496 17.55 0.58 -8.21
C PHE A 496 16.64 1.78 -7.91
N ALA A 497 17.15 2.80 -7.21
CA ALA A 497 16.38 4.02 -6.96
C ALA A 497 15.99 4.75 -8.27
N SER A 498 16.84 4.72 -9.30
CA SER A 498 16.55 5.29 -10.62
C SER A 498 15.38 4.58 -11.32
N LYS A 499 15.13 3.31 -10.97
CA LYS A 499 13.99 2.51 -11.45
C LYS A 499 12.79 2.54 -10.49
N GLY A 500 12.80 3.41 -9.47
CA GLY A 500 11.75 3.49 -8.47
C GLY A 500 11.72 2.33 -7.47
N LEU A 501 12.82 1.57 -7.38
CA LEU A 501 12.97 0.41 -6.50
C LEU A 501 13.70 0.78 -5.21
N SER A 502 13.26 0.22 -4.09
CA SER A 502 13.82 0.48 -2.77
C SER A 502 15.06 -0.38 -2.49
N VAL A 503 15.78 -0.07 -1.41
CA VAL A 503 16.88 -0.93 -0.91
C VAL A 503 16.38 -2.33 -0.56
N LYS A 504 15.11 -2.48 -0.16
CA LYS A 504 14.53 -3.80 0.07
C LYS A 504 14.38 -4.57 -1.24
N ASP A 505 13.94 -3.90 -2.30
CA ASP A 505 13.79 -4.52 -3.63
C ASP A 505 15.15 -4.88 -4.19
N LEU A 506 16.17 -4.03 -3.99
CA LEU A 506 17.57 -4.37 -4.25
C LEU A 506 17.94 -5.70 -3.57
N VAL A 507 17.78 -5.82 -2.24
CA VAL A 507 18.15 -7.06 -1.52
C VAL A 507 17.40 -8.28 -2.04
N VAL A 508 16.12 -8.15 -2.42
CA VAL A 508 15.30 -9.28 -2.90
C VAL A 508 15.62 -9.66 -4.34
N LEU A 509 15.97 -8.69 -5.19
CA LEU A 509 16.22 -8.89 -6.62
C LEU A 509 17.71 -9.08 -6.95
N SER A 510 18.64 -8.84 -6.01
CA SER A 510 20.08 -9.09 -6.20
C SER A 510 20.44 -10.59 -6.19
N ASP A 511 19.49 -11.46 -5.82
CA ASP A 511 19.65 -12.92 -5.83
C ASP A 511 19.20 -13.55 -7.19
N ILE A 512 18.86 -12.72 -8.19
CA ILE A 512 18.46 -13.09 -9.57
C ILE A 512 19.63 -12.84 -10.51
#